data_AF-A0A1L1PFT5-F1
#
_entry.id   AF-A0A1L1PFT5-F1
#
_cell.length_a   1.000
_cell.length_b   1.000
_cell.length_c   1.000
_cell.angle_alpha   90.00
_cell.angle_beta   90.00
_cell.angle_gamma   90.00
#
_symmetry.space_group_name_H-M   'P 1'
#
loop_
_entity.id
_entity.type
_entity.pdbx_description
1 polymer ?
#
loop_
_entity_poly.entity_id
_entity_poly.type
_entity_poly.pdbx_seq_one_letter_code
_entity_poly.pdbx_strand_id
1 'polypeptide(L)' 'MAHHEHPTAEHPEDVVEAITPLMPIVLPIAGGVLMFLLAFIAVFMA' A
#
# COMPACT_ATOMS: atom_id res chain seq x y z
N MET A 1 -44.18 -2.37 2.06
CA MET A 1 -42.99 -1.90 2.80
C MET A 1 -41.89 -2.91 2.53
N ALA A 2 -41.05 -2.65 1.53
CA ALA A 2 -39.96 -3.57 1.17
C ALA A 2 -38.86 -3.46 2.22
N HIS A 3 -38.70 -4.51 3.02
CA HIS A 3 -37.54 -4.66 3.90
C HIS A 3 -36.34 -4.96 2.99
N HIS A 4 -35.43 -4.01 2.85
CA HIS A 4 -34.11 -4.29 2.27
C HIS A 4 -33.33 -5.07 3.34
N GLU A 5 -33.38 -6.39 3.27
CA GLU A 5 -32.45 -7.24 4.00
C GLU A 5 -31.05 -6.93 3.45
N HIS A 6 -30.26 -6.18 4.22
CA HIS A 6 -28.83 -6.04 3.96
C HIS A 6 -28.22 -7.39 4.30
N PRO A 7 -27.77 -8.21 3.32
CA PRO A 7 -26.98 -9.36 3.68
C PRO A 7 -25.73 -8.79 4.35
N THR A 8 -25.42 -9.27 5.55
CA THR A 8 -24.11 -9.07 6.17
C THR A 8 -23.10 -9.85 5.33
N ALA A 9 -22.81 -9.35 4.13
CA ALA A 9 -21.62 -9.73 3.41
C ALA A 9 -20.47 -9.26 4.29
N GLU A 10 -19.67 -10.20 4.78
CA GLU A 10 -18.31 -9.90 5.21
C GLU A 10 -17.65 -9.19 4.02
N HIS A 11 -17.67 -7.84 4.02
CA HIS A 11 -16.99 -7.08 2.99
C HIS A 11 -15.53 -7.51 3.09
N PRO A 12 -14.94 -8.08 2.02
CA PRO A 12 -13.52 -8.37 2.02
C PRO A 12 -12.81 -7.08 2.42
N GLU A 13 -11.94 -7.15 3.43
CA GLU A 13 -11.20 -5.98 3.89
C GLU A 13 -10.66 -5.25 2.66
N ASP A 14 -11.10 -4.01 2.46
CA ASP A 14 -10.65 -3.24 1.31
C ASP A 14 -9.19 -2.90 1.56
N VAL A 15 -8.30 -3.74 1.02
CA VAL A 15 -6.85 -3.68 1.22
C VAL A 15 -6.33 -2.27 0.88
N VAL A 16 -7.00 -1.58 -0.05
CA VAL A 16 -6.67 -0.21 -0.43
C VAL A 16 -7.03 0.78 0.70
N GLU A 17 -8.20 0.66 1.32
CA GLU A 17 -8.61 1.50 2.46
C GLU A 17 -7.70 1.28 3.68
N ALA A 18 -7.27 0.03 3.91
CA ALA A 18 -6.36 -0.30 5.01
C ALA A 18 -4.94 0.27 4.82
N ILE A 19 -4.41 0.30 3.59
CA ILE A 19 -3.06 0.82 3.30
C ILE A 19 -3.01 2.34 3.09
N THR A 20 -4.12 2.98 2.72
CA THR A 20 -4.20 4.41 2.40
C THR A 20 -3.71 5.33 3.54
N PRO A 21 -4.06 5.11 4.82
CA PRO A 21 -3.53 5.90 5.92
C PRO A 21 -2.01 5.81 6.08
N LEU A 22 -1.41 4.69 5.66
CA LEU A 22 0.03 4.46 5.71
C LEU A 22 0.75 4.94 4.44
N MET A 23 0.02 5.34 3.39
CA MET A 23 0.59 5.78 2.11
C MET A 23 1.63 6.91 2.24
N PRO A 24 1.44 7.92 3.11
CA PRO A 24 2.46 8.96 3.33
C PRO A 24 3.78 8.44 3.89
N ILE A 25 3.79 7.24 4.50
CA ILE A 25 4.98 6.63 5.09
C ILE A 25 5.57 5.59 4.14
N VAL A 26 4.74 4.76 3.52
CA VAL A 26 5.19 3.70 2.62
C VAL A 26 5.90 4.27 1.38
N LEU A 27 5.42 5.40 0.84
CA LEU A 27 6.00 6.01 -0.35
C LEU A 27 7.43 6.53 -0.11
N PRO A 28 7.72 7.33 0.94
CA PRO A 28 9.08 7.70 1.28
C PRO A 28 10.00 6.52 1.60
N ILE A 29 9.52 5.52 2.35
CA ILE A 29 10.33 4.34 2.71
C ILE A 29 10.67 3.53 1.46
N ALA A 30 9.69 3.19 0.63
CA ALA A 30 9.91 2.47 -0.62
C ALA A 30 10.82 3.27 -1.56
N GLY A 31 10.58 4.58 -1.70
CA GLY A 31 11.45 5.48 -2.46
C GLY A 31 12.89 5.50 -1.95
N GLY A 32 13.08 5.57 -0.62
CA GLY A 32 14.41 5.51 0.00
C GLY A 32 15.13 4.19 -0.25
N VAL A 33 14.42 3.06 -0.15
CA VAL A 33 14.96 1.73 -0.47
C VAL A 33 15.35 1.65 -1.95
N LEU A 34 14.51 2.14 -2.86
CA LEU A 34 14.81 2.20 -4.29
C LEU A 34 16.06 3.06 -4.55
N MET A 35 16.15 4.25 -3.96
CA MET A 35 17.32 5.13 -4.12
C MET A 35 18.59 4.52 -3.55
N PHE A 36 18.50 3.86 -2.38
CA PHE A 36 19.62 3.14 -1.79
C PHE A 36 20.09 2.00 -2.69
N LEU A 37 19.15 1.21 -3.23
CA LEU A 37 19.46 0.14 -4.18
C LEU A 37 20.13 0.68 -5.45
N LEU A 38 19.61 1.78 -6.00
CA LEU A 38 20.19 2.46 -7.17
C LEU A 38 21.61 2.99 -6.87
N ALA A 39 21.82 3.58 -5.70
CA ALA A 39 23.15 4.04 -5.27
C ALA A 39 24.11 2.87 -5.07
N PHE A 40 23.64 1.76 -4.47
CA PHE A 40 24.41 0.55 -4.30
C PHE A 40 24.88 0.01 -5.65
N ILE A 41 23.98 -0.23 -6.60
CA ILE A 41 24.38 -0.73 -7.93
C ILE A 41 25.36 0.22 -8.64
N ALA A 42 25.21 1.54 -8.45
CA ALA A 42 26.12 2.52 -9.05
C ALA A 42 27.56 2.39 -8.53
N VAL A 43 27.74 2.01 -7.25
CA VAL A 43 29.08 1.77 -6.67
C VAL A 43 29.71 0.48 -7.20
N PHE A 44 28.91 -0.58 -7.38
CA PHE A 44 29.43 -1.91 -7.77
C PHE A 44 29.58 -2.11 -9.29
N MET A 45 29.00 -1.24 -10.10
CA MET A 45 29.12 -1.26 -11.57
C MET A 45 30.24 -0.36 -12.10
N ALA A 46 30.90 0.40 -11.22
CA ALA A 46 32.10 1.18 -11.51
C ALA A 46 33.35 0.29 -11.49
#